data_AF-A0A239D2L6-F1
#
_entry.id   AF-A0A239D2L6-F1
#
_cell.length_a   1.000
_cell.length_b   1.000
_cell.length_c   1.000
_cell.angle_alpha   90.00
_cell.angle_beta   90.00
_cell.angle_gamma   90.00
#
_symmetry.space_group_name_H-M   'P 1'
#
loop_
_entity.id
_entity.type
_entity.pdbx_description
1 polymer ?
#
loop_
_entity_poly.entity_id
_entity_poly.type
_entity_poly.pdbx_seq_one_letter_code
_entity_poly.pdbx_strand_id
1 'polypeptide(L)'
;MRGNMSHWKVFRSMSVRVGVAAFAAVLCSGVVLAQTPPKKAPPAKPAAKPAAPAAKPAAPAAAAHPGAASTSTTHSATTTTTTGAHGATTTTTTHTTTTTASPAARGGFGGGAARPGATPVGGRPGAPGRPGAMGRPGPAGSREMHGPGGDVRMRPGGRPMDVHDARRGMDIHHNLGGGRRVFINRPGGGHMYYERGRPGYIGHPYMAHGYEFNRRTYYYNGRAYDRFYRPYGYHGYALEVYAPVRYYPVGFYGWAYHPWAAPAVYGGWGFAAAPWYGVYGGYFQPYPVYASPSLWLTDYMISQTLAASYAAAQANAAQNAAYAGPPLSPEVKQMVADEVQREIALENAEAAQNAAQQAPDPASSGIARIFSDGAPHVFVAGREVDVVDANGAECAITDGDVVQTTMPPGPQDTTANVVVLSSKGGQDCRRSANVAIGLDELQEMSNHMRETVDQGMQELQAKQGQGGLPQAPASALATPSTALVAMDAPPPDPNGQKELEQQAQQSEGAEKEVLAGATSDGSAPMAEAAAPVATTDVSIAPGQSTDDVKGALGAPTRIVNLGTKTMYFYKDMKVTFVNGKVTNIE
;
A
#
# COMPACT_ATOMS: atom_id res chain seq x y z
N MET A 1 -61.05 -49.42 -2.02
CA MET A 1 -60.58 -50.79 -2.34
C MET A 1 -59.08 -50.82 -2.02
N ARG A 2 -58.57 -51.75 -1.20
CA ARG A 2 -57.98 -53.05 -1.60
C ARG A 2 -57.01 -52.91 -2.80
N GLY A 3 -55.69 -53.19 -2.73
CA GLY A 3 -54.80 -53.51 -1.60
C GLY A 3 -54.14 -54.91 -1.65
N ASN A 4 -52.79 -54.96 -1.60
CA ASN A 4 -51.85 -56.03 -1.19
C ASN A 4 -50.40 -55.50 -1.37
N MET A 5 -49.37 -55.72 -0.51
CA MET A 5 -48.77 -56.95 0.07
C MET A 5 -48.02 -57.83 -0.97
N SER A 6 -46.86 -58.47 -0.74
CA SER A 6 -45.87 -58.54 0.37
C SER A 6 -44.61 -59.30 -0.16
N HIS A 7 -43.40 -59.48 0.43
CA HIS A 7 -42.73 -59.27 1.75
C HIS A 7 -41.23 -58.93 1.46
N TRP A 8 -40.46 -58.14 2.24
CA TRP A 8 -39.88 -58.34 3.60
C TRP A 8 -38.78 -59.42 3.74
N LYS A 9 -37.51 -59.01 3.90
CA LYS A 9 -36.52 -59.65 4.81
C LYS A 9 -35.27 -58.79 5.04
N VAL A 10 -34.64 -58.97 6.22
CA VAL A 10 -33.42 -58.30 6.70
C VAL A 10 -32.32 -59.35 6.89
N PHE A 11 -31.05 -59.02 6.64
CA PHE A 11 -29.92 -59.68 7.31
C PHE A 11 -28.73 -58.72 7.53
N ARG A 12 -27.66 -59.21 8.17
CA ARG A 12 -26.84 -58.45 9.13
C ARG A 12 -25.34 -58.68 8.90
N SER A 13 -24.55 -57.59 8.88
CA SER A 13 -23.13 -57.46 9.28
C SER A 13 -22.13 -58.60 8.99
N MET A 14 -21.06 -58.30 8.22
CA MET A 14 -19.74 -58.90 8.45
C MET A 14 -18.59 -57.90 8.16
N SER A 15 -17.44 -58.12 8.80
CA SER A 15 -16.29 -57.20 8.83
C SER A 15 -15.11 -57.69 7.97
N VAL A 16 -14.24 -56.77 7.55
CA VAL A 16 -12.92 -57.09 6.95
C VAL A 16 -11.84 -56.18 7.57
N ARG A 17 -10.63 -56.70 7.81
CA ARG A 17 -9.45 -55.99 8.33
C ARG A 17 -8.16 -56.46 7.62
N VAL A 18 -7.38 -55.53 7.06
CA VAL A 18 -5.99 -55.66 6.56
C VAL A 18 -5.32 -54.28 6.70
N GLY A 19 -4.03 -54.09 7.01
CA GLY A 19 -3.03 -55.08 7.42
C GLY A 19 -1.55 -54.62 7.40
N VAL A 20 -1.22 -53.42 6.90
CA VAL A 20 0.17 -52.90 6.74
C VAL A 20 0.31 -51.60 7.55
N ALA A 21 1.22 -51.36 8.52
CA ALA A 21 2.55 -51.85 8.91
C ALA A 21 3.67 -50.83 8.60
N ALA A 22 4.36 -50.35 9.64
CA ALA A 22 5.57 -49.52 9.58
C ALA A 22 6.40 -49.74 10.86
N PHE A 23 7.73 -49.72 10.75
CA PHE A 23 8.65 -50.04 11.84
C PHE A 23 9.23 -48.81 12.55
N ALA A 24 9.57 -49.02 13.82
CA ALA A 24 10.56 -48.37 14.67
C ALA A 24 11.85 -47.85 13.97
N ALA A 25 12.69 -46.99 14.59
CA ALA A 25 12.62 -46.08 15.76
C ALA A 25 13.98 -45.34 15.89
N VAL A 26 14.12 -44.36 16.80
CA VAL A 26 15.29 -44.21 17.71
C VAL A 26 15.07 -43.08 18.74
N LEU A 27 15.71 -43.23 19.91
CA LEU A 27 15.55 -42.44 21.14
C LEU A 27 16.19 -41.03 21.12
N CYS A 28 15.67 -40.11 21.95
CA CYS A 28 16.42 -39.61 23.13
C CYS A 28 15.55 -38.89 24.17
N SER A 29 16.10 -38.75 25.38
CA SER A 29 15.50 -38.25 26.64
C SER A 29 14.98 -36.81 26.60
N GLY A 30 14.08 -36.34 27.48
CA GLY A 30 13.37 -37.05 28.55
C GLY A 30 13.40 -36.33 29.92
N VAL A 31 12.29 -35.66 30.29
CA VAL A 31 11.97 -35.22 31.66
C VAL A 31 10.48 -35.48 31.90
N VAL A 32 10.12 -35.99 33.09
CA VAL A 32 8.73 -36.38 33.44
C VAL A 32 8.19 -35.46 34.53
N LEU A 33 6.98 -34.94 34.31
CA LEU A 33 6.10 -34.40 35.36
C LEU A 33 4.69 -34.92 35.11
N ALA A 34 4.11 -35.58 36.13
CA ALA A 34 2.90 -36.38 35.97
C ALA A 34 1.63 -35.51 35.89
N GLN A 35 0.77 -35.78 34.89
CA GLN A 35 -0.56 -35.19 34.81
C GLN A 35 -1.61 -36.17 35.37
N THR A 36 -2.38 -35.72 36.35
CA THR A 36 -3.56 -36.44 36.85
C THR A 36 -4.79 -36.11 36.00
N PRO A 37 -5.71 -37.05 35.77
CA PRO A 37 -6.90 -36.79 34.96
C PRO A 37 -7.88 -35.87 35.71
N PRO A 38 -8.50 -34.88 35.03
CA PRO A 38 -9.38 -33.91 35.68
C PRO A 38 -10.68 -34.57 36.18
N LYS A 39 -11.03 -34.30 37.45
CA LYS A 39 -12.33 -34.69 38.02
C LYS A 39 -13.45 -33.85 37.42
N LYS A 40 -14.59 -34.47 37.10
CA LYS A 40 -15.82 -33.78 36.71
C LYS A 40 -16.32 -32.89 37.86
N ALA A 41 -16.62 -31.63 37.55
CA ALA A 41 -17.37 -30.75 38.44
C ALA A 41 -18.90 -31.03 38.34
N PRO A 42 -19.67 -30.87 39.43
CA PRO A 42 -21.13 -30.97 39.38
C PRO A 42 -21.77 -29.73 38.71
N PRO A 43 -23.00 -29.84 38.16
CA PRO A 43 -23.66 -28.75 37.45
C PRO A 43 -24.08 -27.60 38.38
N ALA A 44 -24.03 -26.37 37.86
CA ALA A 44 -24.42 -25.16 38.57
C ALA A 44 -25.95 -25.06 38.77
N LYS A 45 -26.37 -24.37 39.85
CA LYS A 45 -27.78 -24.05 40.10
C LYS A 45 -28.26 -22.91 39.18
N PRO A 46 -29.53 -22.89 38.74
CA PRO A 46 -30.08 -21.77 37.96
C PRO A 46 -30.08 -20.44 38.72
N ALA A 47 -29.83 -19.34 38.01
CA ALA A 47 -29.94 -17.98 38.53
C ALA A 47 -31.39 -17.50 38.64
N ALA A 48 -31.64 -16.49 39.49
CA ALA A 48 -32.97 -15.92 39.70
C ALA A 48 -33.44 -15.04 38.52
N LYS A 49 -34.75 -14.94 38.31
CA LYS A 49 -35.37 -14.10 37.27
C LYS A 49 -35.23 -12.60 37.59
N PRO A 50 -34.92 -11.74 36.60
CA PRO A 50 -35.18 -10.30 36.67
C PRO A 50 -36.68 -9.99 36.76
N ALA A 51 -37.03 -8.84 37.36
CA ALA A 51 -38.39 -8.31 37.38
C ALA A 51 -38.71 -7.49 36.12
N ALA A 52 -40.00 -7.37 35.77
CA ALA A 52 -40.45 -6.68 34.56
C ALA A 52 -40.71 -5.17 34.78
N PRO A 53 -40.41 -4.29 33.81
CA PRO A 53 -40.83 -2.89 33.83
C PRO A 53 -42.34 -2.72 33.59
N ALA A 54 -42.93 -1.70 34.20
CA ALA A 54 -44.35 -1.34 34.01
C ALA A 54 -44.60 -0.48 32.75
N ALA A 55 -45.86 -0.40 32.32
CA ALA A 55 -46.25 0.14 31.02
C ALA A 55 -46.44 1.67 30.95
N LYS A 56 -46.43 2.19 29.72
CA LYS A 56 -46.54 3.60 29.33
C LYS A 56 -47.94 3.91 28.76
N PRO A 57 -48.64 4.97 29.19
CA PRO A 57 -49.77 5.55 28.45
C PRO A 57 -49.31 6.52 27.34
N ALA A 58 -50.14 6.72 26.32
CA ALA A 58 -49.84 7.55 25.15
C ALA A 58 -50.49 8.95 25.22
N ALA A 59 -50.08 9.84 24.31
CA ALA A 59 -50.71 11.15 24.08
C ALA A 59 -51.73 11.08 22.92
N PRO A 60 -52.74 11.98 22.88
CA PRO A 60 -53.47 12.36 21.68
C PRO A 60 -52.83 13.59 21.00
N ALA A 61 -53.26 13.90 19.76
CA ALA A 61 -52.61 14.88 18.88
C ALA A 61 -53.45 16.15 18.61
N ALA A 62 -52.78 17.12 17.98
CA ALA A 62 -53.15 18.51 17.70
C ALA A 62 -54.49 18.81 16.99
N ALA A 63 -54.99 20.04 17.19
CA ALA A 63 -55.62 20.87 16.14
C ALA A 63 -55.66 22.39 16.48
N ALA A 64 -55.42 23.22 15.45
CA ALA A 64 -55.89 24.61 15.22
C ALA A 64 -55.64 25.78 16.21
N HIS A 65 -55.06 26.87 15.68
CA HIS A 65 -55.27 28.27 16.13
C HIS A 65 -56.50 28.87 15.39
N PRO A 66 -57.10 30.01 15.84
CA PRO A 66 -56.55 31.37 15.72
C PRO A 66 -56.48 32.12 17.07
N GLY A 67 -56.02 33.38 17.08
CA GLY A 67 -55.91 34.19 18.30
C GLY A 67 -56.33 35.66 18.12
N ALA A 68 -56.33 36.44 19.21
CA ALA A 68 -56.54 37.89 19.19
C ALA A 68 -55.96 38.60 20.44
N ALA A 69 -55.12 39.62 20.17
CA ALA A 69 -54.95 40.94 20.82
C ALA A 69 -55.06 41.21 22.36
N SER A 70 -54.51 42.38 22.74
CA SER A 70 -54.65 43.13 24.01
C SER A 70 -53.79 42.68 25.21
N THR A 71 -53.35 43.55 26.13
CA THR A 71 -52.54 44.81 26.05
C THR A 71 -52.20 45.27 27.48
N SER A 72 -51.03 45.91 27.70
CA SER A 72 -50.61 46.59 28.96
C SER A 72 -50.42 45.65 30.20
N THR A 73 -49.66 45.98 31.26
CA THR A 73 -49.21 47.28 31.80
C THR A 73 -47.76 47.27 32.34
N THR A 74 -47.21 48.48 32.48
CA THR A 74 -45.89 48.99 32.91
C THR A 74 -45.31 48.51 34.26
N HIS A 75 -43.99 48.75 34.43
CA HIS A 75 -43.14 48.89 35.64
C HIS A 75 -42.07 47.79 35.83
N SER A 76 -40.82 48.05 36.22
CA SER A 76 -40.02 49.31 36.31
C SER A 76 -38.50 48.98 36.32
N ALA A 77 -37.63 50.01 36.26
CA ALA A 77 -36.16 49.94 36.14
C ALA A 77 -35.43 48.97 37.13
N THR A 78 -34.21 48.48 36.84
CA THR A 78 -32.94 49.23 37.07
C THR A 78 -31.70 48.55 36.44
N THR A 79 -30.80 49.35 35.85
CA THR A 79 -29.32 49.24 35.63
C THR A 79 -28.65 47.84 35.60
N THR A 80 -27.86 47.46 34.59
CA THR A 80 -26.49 47.98 34.36
C THR A 80 -25.97 47.71 32.94
N THR A 81 -25.10 48.60 32.42
CA THR A 81 -24.50 48.53 31.07
C THR A 81 -23.04 48.10 31.12
N THR A 82 -22.65 47.12 30.29
CA THR A 82 -21.25 46.91 29.90
C THR A 82 -21.16 46.58 28.41
N THR A 83 -20.48 47.44 27.64
CA THR A 83 -20.23 47.25 26.20
C THR A 83 -18.88 46.56 25.97
N GLY A 84 -18.81 45.65 24.99
CA GLY A 84 -17.58 44.90 24.70
C GLY A 84 -17.61 44.14 23.38
N ALA A 85 -17.84 44.83 22.26
CA ALA A 85 -17.74 44.24 20.92
C ALA A 85 -16.40 44.60 20.27
N HIS A 86 -15.59 43.60 19.91
CA HIS A 86 -14.38 43.77 19.12
C HIS A 86 -14.61 43.30 17.67
N GLY A 87 -14.43 44.21 16.71
CA GLY A 87 -14.58 43.93 15.29
C GLY A 87 -13.29 43.41 14.65
N ALA A 88 -13.44 42.68 13.53
CA ALA A 88 -12.32 42.31 12.68
C ALA A 88 -11.70 43.55 12.02
N THR A 89 -10.37 43.57 11.90
CA THR A 89 -9.64 44.64 11.19
C THR A 89 -8.95 44.07 9.95
N THR A 90 -9.35 44.54 8.77
CA THR A 90 -8.66 44.27 7.50
C THR A 90 -7.53 45.29 7.33
N THR A 91 -6.30 44.83 7.06
CA THR A 91 -5.18 45.74 6.78
C THR A 91 -4.69 45.53 5.36
N THR A 92 -4.88 46.54 4.52
CA THR A 92 -4.30 46.64 3.17
C THR A 92 -3.20 47.69 3.20
N THR A 93 -1.98 47.33 2.80
CA THR A 93 -0.90 48.30 2.60
C THR A 93 -0.27 48.10 1.22
N THR A 94 -0.26 49.16 0.44
CA THR A 94 0.33 49.23 -0.90
C THR A 94 1.82 49.52 -0.86
N HIS A 95 2.61 48.96 -1.78
CA HIS A 95 3.80 49.64 -2.29
C HIS A 95 3.93 49.46 -3.80
N THR A 96 4.48 50.48 -4.45
CA THR A 96 4.55 50.66 -5.90
C THR A 96 5.98 50.58 -6.41
N THR A 97 6.17 49.97 -7.59
CA THR A 97 7.31 50.23 -8.47
C THR A 97 6.84 50.16 -9.92
N THR A 98 7.37 51.03 -10.78
CA THR A 98 6.85 51.28 -12.13
C THR A 98 7.96 51.18 -13.17
N THR A 99 7.78 50.35 -14.20
CA THR A 99 8.56 50.46 -15.44
C THR A 99 7.72 50.06 -16.66
N THR A 100 7.46 51.05 -17.54
CA THR A 100 7.18 50.96 -18.99
C THR A 100 6.26 49.87 -19.58
N ALA A 101 5.17 50.30 -20.23
CA ALA A 101 4.40 49.55 -21.26
C ALA A 101 5.16 49.55 -22.62
N SER A 102 4.80 48.87 -23.72
CA SER A 102 3.50 48.63 -24.40
C SER A 102 3.68 47.57 -25.54
N PRO A 103 2.65 47.16 -26.33
CA PRO A 103 1.27 46.77 -25.97
C PRO A 103 0.73 45.49 -26.69
N ALA A 104 -0.29 44.88 -26.09
CA ALA A 104 -1.47 44.23 -26.71
C ALA A 104 -1.36 43.29 -27.95
N ALA A 105 -1.83 42.05 -27.76
CA ALA A 105 -2.67 41.31 -28.72
C ALA A 105 -3.89 40.71 -28.00
N ARG A 106 -5.04 40.58 -28.67
CA ARG A 106 -6.31 40.10 -28.08
C ARG A 106 -6.58 38.63 -28.45
N GLY A 107 -7.15 37.86 -27.52
CA GLY A 107 -7.63 36.50 -27.78
C GLY A 107 -8.35 35.90 -26.57
N GLY A 108 -9.61 36.27 -26.35
CA GLY A 108 -10.44 35.71 -25.27
C GLY A 108 -11.45 34.70 -25.81
N PHE A 109 -11.57 33.54 -25.15
CA PHE A 109 -12.63 32.56 -25.40
C PHE A 109 -13.28 32.15 -24.09
N GLY A 110 -14.61 32.22 -24.04
CA GLY A 110 -15.41 31.77 -22.90
C GLY A 110 -15.67 30.26 -22.96
N GLY A 111 -16.03 29.67 -21.82
CA GLY A 111 -16.34 28.24 -21.74
C GLY A 111 -17.64 27.88 -22.47
N GLY A 112 -17.64 26.71 -23.12
CA GLY A 112 -18.81 26.08 -23.71
C GLY A 112 -18.71 24.57 -23.58
N ALA A 113 -19.60 23.95 -22.79
CA ALA A 113 -19.60 22.50 -22.59
C ALA A 113 -20.16 21.79 -23.84
N ALA A 114 -19.38 20.87 -24.41
CA ALA A 114 -19.77 20.10 -25.59
C ALA A 114 -19.71 18.59 -25.32
N ARG A 115 -20.83 17.89 -25.55
CA ARG A 115 -20.90 16.42 -25.54
C ARG A 115 -20.28 15.86 -26.83
N PRO A 116 -19.36 14.88 -26.78
CA PRO A 116 -18.95 14.15 -27.97
C PRO A 116 -20.05 13.17 -28.43
N GLY A 117 -20.58 13.40 -29.63
CA GLY A 117 -21.31 12.36 -30.38
C GLY A 117 -20.31 11.46 -31.13
N ALA A 118 -20.62 10.18 -31.29
CA ALA A 118 -19.69 9.20 -31.86
C ALA A 118 -19.73 9.12 -33.39
N THR A 119 -18.55 8.93 -34.01
CA THR A 119 -18.35 8.07 -35.20
C THR A 119 -16.85 7.72 -35.30
N PRO A 120 -16.46 6.57 -35.90
CA PRO A 120 -15.21 5.91 -35.51
C PRO A 120 -14.03 6.07 -36.46
N VAL A 121 -12.82 6.13 -35.89
CA VAL A 121 -11.56 5.67 -36.49
C VAL A 121 -10.88 4.73 -35.48
N GLY A 122 -10.26 3.66 -35.95
CA GLY A 122 -9.76 2.58 -35.11
C GLY A 122 -8.53 2.97 -34.27
N GLY A 123 -8.65 2.83 -32.94
CA GLY A 123 -7.59 3.11 -31.98
C GLY A 123 -8.18 3.50 -30.63
N ARG A 124 -8.41 2.52 -29.74
CA ARG A 124 -8.76 2.82 -28.35
C ARG A 124 -7.56 3.53 -27.70
N PRO A 125 -7.74 4.71 -27.08
CA PRO A 125 -6.83 5.14 -26.02
C PRO A 125 -6.80 4.03 -24.96
N GLY A 126 -5.61 3.73 -24.43
CA GLY A 126 -5.50 2.78 -23.32
C GLY A 126 -6.34 3.26 -22.13
N ALA A 127 -7.00 2.34 -21.43
CA ALA A 127 -7.49 2.65 -20.09
C ALA A 127 -6.27 2.99 -19.21
N PRO A 128 -6.41 3.91 -18.23
CA PRO A 128 -5.35 4.20 -17.28
C PRO A 128 -4.79 2.90 -16.67
N GLY A 129 -3.49 2.69 -16.81
CA GLY A 129 -2.81 1.55 -16.20
C GLY A 129 -2.36 1.89 -14.79
N ARG A 130 -2.21 0.90 -13.91
CA ARG A 130 -1.29 1.03 -12.78
C ARG A 130 0.13 0.88 -13.37
N PRO A 131 1.15 1.64 -12.94
CA PRO A 131 2.49 1.46 -13.50
C PRO A 131 2.98 0.05 -13.13
N GLY A 132 3.35 -0.74 -14.14
CA GLY A 132 4.13 -1.96 -13.93
C GLY A 132 5.53 -1.62 -13.40
N ALA A 133 6.32 -2.63 -13.02
CA ALA A 133 7.61 -2.39 -12.37
C ALA A 133 8.59 -1.60 -13.26
N MET A 134 8.54 -1.81 -14.58
CA MET A 134 9.31 -1.03 -15.56
C MET A 134 8.81 0.42 -15.74
N GLY A 135 7.60 0.76 -15.30
CA GLY A 135 6.88 2.01 -15.61
C GLY A 135 7.36 3.28 -14.88
N ARG A 136 8.45 3.20 -14.12
CA ARG A 136 9.13 4.34 -13.47
C ARG A 136 10.63 4.33 -13.87
N PRO A 137 11.34 5.47 -13.89
CA PRO A 137 12.78 5.50 -14.15
C PRO A 137 13.59 4.71 -13.12
N GLY A 138 14.62 3.99 -13.57
CA GLY A 138 15.58 3.31 -12.69
C GLY A 138 16.63 4.23 -12.06
N PRO A 139 17.36 3.75 -11.04
CA PRO A 139 18.52 4.45 -10.45
C PRO A 139 19.66 4.62 -11.45
N ALA A 140 20.54 5.62 -11.24
CA ALA A 140 21.60 5.93 -12.19
C ALA A 140 22.54 4.73 -12.42
N GLY A 141 22.66 4.30 -13.69
CA GLY A 141 23.44 3.12 -14.08
C GLY A 141 22.68 1.79 -14.05
N SER A 142 21.36 1.79 -13.82
CA SER A 142 20.54 0.60 -14.06
C SER A 142 20.61 0.16 -15.52
N ARG A 143 20.53 -1.16 -15.77
CA ARG A 143 20.50 -1.73 -17.13
C ARG A 143 19.18 -2.39 -17.40
N GLU A 144 18.49 -1.97 -18.44
CA GLU A 144 17.25 -2.58 -18.90
C GLU A 144 17.54 -3.60 -20.02
N MET A 145 16.77 -4.68 -20.05
CA MET A 145 16.84 -5.76 -21.03
C MET A 145 15.42 -6.15 -21.39
N HIS A 146 15.07 -6.04 -22.68
CA HIS A 146 13.75 -6.33 -23.22
C HIS A 146 13.79 -7.65 -23.99
N GLY A 147 12.77 -8.51 -23.86
CA GLY A 147 12.73 -9.76 -24.61
C GLY A 147 11.32 -10.32 -24.86
N PRO A 148 11.16 -11.33 -25.74
CA PRO A 148 9.85 -11.89 -26.13
C PRO A 148 9.09 -12.65 -25.03
N GLY A 149 9.54 -12.58 -23.78
CA GLY A 149 8.83 -13.09 -22.60
C GLY A 149 8.50 -12.03 -21.57
N GLY A 150 9.07 -10.83 -21.70
CA GLY A 150 9.08 -9.85 -20.61
C GLY A 150 10.35 -9.00 -20.59
N ASP A 151 10.36 -8.08 -19.63
CA ASP A 151 11.43 -7.09 -19.43
C ASP A 151 12.12 -7.29 -18.07
N VAL A 152 13.38 -6.87 -17.99
CA VAL A 152 14.18 -6.90 -16.75
C VAL A 152 14.92 -5.58 -16.58
N ARG A 153 14.80 -4.95 -15.41
CA ARG A 153 15.72 -3.90 -14.94
C ARG A 153 16.70 -4.50 -13.95
N MET A 154 17.99 -4.38 -14.24
CA MET A 154 19.09 -4.70 -13.33
C MET A 154 19.56 -3.44 -12.59
N ARG A 155 19.66 -3.54 -11.26
CA ARG A 155 20.29 -2.56 -10.37
C ARG A 155 21.79 -2.39 -10.74
N PRO A 156 22.45 -1.25 -10.50
CA PRO A 156 23.87 -1.04 -10.83
C PRO A 156 24.88 -2.10 -10.33
N GLY A 157 24.51 -2.92 -9.34
CA GLY A 157 25.29 -4.09 -8.89
C GLY A 157 25.05 -5.41 -9.65
N GLY A 158 24.32 -5.40 -10.77
CA GLY A 158 24.02 -6.60 -11.57
C GLY A 158 22.97 -7.55 -10.98
N ARG A 159 22.21 -7.09 -9.97
CA ARG A 159 21.07 -7.82 -9.40
C ARG A 159 19.77 -7.38 -10.07
N PRO A 160 18.76 -8.26 -10.23
CA PRO A 160 17.42 -7.84 -10.62
C PRO A 160 16.87 -6.78 -9.64
N MET A 161 16.22 -5.78 -10.20
CA MET A 161 15.42 -4.78 -9.48
C MET A 161 13.95 -5.00 -9.84
N ASP A 162 13.63 -4.91 -11.13
CA ASP A 162 12.29 -5.10 -11.68
C ASP A 162 12.30 -6.24 -12.72
N VAL A 163 11.24 -7.05 -12.73
CA VAL A 163 10.99 -8.06 -13.77
C VAL A 163 9.52 -8.03 -14.14
N HIS A 164 9.21 -7.83 -15.43
CA HIS A 164 7.85 -7.81 -15.97
C HIS A 164 7.64 -9.04 -16.87
N ASP A 165 6.87 -10.04 -16.44
CA ASP A 165 6.47 -11.19 -17.25
C ASP A 165 5.17 -10.85 -18.01
N ALA A 166 5.32 -10.49 -19.29
CA ALA A 166 4.23 -10.13 -20.18
C ALA A 166 3.32 -11.33 -20.54
N ARG A 167 3.76 -12.58 -20.33
CA ARG A 167 2.97 -13.80 -20.60
C ARG A 167 2.03 -14.13 -19.44
N ARG A 168 2.44 -13.78 -18.21
CA ARG A 168 1.70 -14.04 -16.96
C ARG A 168 1.03 -12.79 -16.37
N GLY A 169 1.27 -11.62 -16.95
CA GLY A 169 0.75 -10.34 -16.45
C GLY A 169 1.33 -9.95 -15.09
N MET A 170 2.58 -10.36 -14.82
CA MET A 170 3.20 -10.37 -13.50
C MET A 170 4.36 -9.37 -13.44
N ASP A 171 4.32 -8.49 -12.44
CA ASP A 171 5.38 -7.57 -12.07
C ASP A 171 6.03 -8.04 -10.77
N ILE A 172 7.35 -8.26 -10.79
CA ILE A 172 8.16 -8.63 -9.63
C ILE A 172 9.15 -7.48 -9.37
N HIS A 173 9.27 -7.07 -8.11
CA HIS A 173 10.21 -6.05 -7.68
C HIS A 173 10.96 -6.49 -6.42
N HIS A 174 12.28 -6.34 -6.42
CA HIS A 174 13.18 -6.71 -5.32
C HIS A 174 13.72 -5.47 -4.64
N ASN A 175 13.13 -5.07 -3.52
CA ASN A 175 13.50 -3.87 -2.78
C ASN A 175 14.98 -3.89 -2.33
N LEU A 176 15.56 -2.72 -2.03
CA LEU A 176 16.91 -2.58 -1.47
C LEU A 176 17.13 -3.36 -0.17
N GLY A 177 16.15 -3.40 0.73
CA GLY A 177 16.17 -4.17 1.98
C GLY A 177 16.09 -5.70 1.80
N GLY A 178 15.97 -6.19 0.57
CA GLY A 178 15.89 -7.62 0.24
C GLY A 178 14.48 -8.21 0.32
N GLY A 179 13.45 -7.39 0.51
CA GLY A 179 12.06 -7.79 0.34
C GLY A 179 11.72 -8.02 -1.14
N ARG A 180 10.84 -8.99 -1.43
CA ARG A 180 10.29 -9.22 -2.78
C ARG A 180 8.80 -8.94 -2.81
N ARG A 181 8.40 -7.99 -3.65
CA ARG A 181 7.01 -7.64 -4.00
C ARG A 181 6.64 -8.33 -5.31
N VAL A 182 5.44 -8.87 -5.40
CA VAL A 182 4.89 -9.51 -6.61
C VAL A 182 3.46 -9.01 -6.81
N PHE A 183 3.19 -8.40 -7.96
CA PHE A 183 1.87 -7.93 -8.38
C PHE A 183 1.45 -8.64 -9.68
N ILE A 184 0.19 -9.07 -9.79
CA ILE A 184 -0.28 -9.87 -10.92
C ILE A 184 -1.64 -9.36 -11.38
N ASN A 185 -1.72 -8.99 -12.65
CA ASN A 185 -2.97 -8.66 -13.33
C ASN A 185 -3.62 -9.96 -13.84
N ARG A 186 -4.81 -10.30 -13.36
CA ARG A 186 -5.57 -11.48 -13.82
C ARG A 186 -6.56 -11.08 -14.93
N PRO A 187 -6.92 -12.02 -15.83
CA PRO A 187 -8.03 -11.81 -16.77
C PRO A 187 -9.32 -11.39 -16.05
N GLY A 188 -10.08 -10.47 -16.64
CA GLY A 188 -11.32 -9.95 -16.05
C GLY A 188 -11.15 -8.78 -15.08
N GLY A 189 -9.93 -8.22 -14.95
CA GLY A 189 -9.68 -6.99 -14.16
C GLY A 189 -9.44 -7.22 -12.66
N GLY A 190 -9.57 -8.47 -12.19
CA GLY A 190 -9.03 -8.86 -10.89
C GLY A 190 -7.50 -8.82 -10.89
N HIS A 191 -6.90 -8.71 -9.72
CA HIS A 191 -5.44 -8.71 -9.55
C HIS A 191 -5.04 -9.43 -8.26
N MET A 192 -3.74 -9.60 -8.02
CA MET A 192 -3.20 -10.18 -6.80
C MET A 192 -1.93 -9.43 -6.38
N TYR A 193 -1.67 -9.37 -5.08
CA TYR A 193 -0.44 -8.85 -4.51
C TYR A 193 0.11 -9.82 -3.46
N TYR A 194 1.40 -10.09 -3.53
CA TYR A 194 2.13 -10.85 -2.53
C TYR A 194 3.42 -10.11 -2.15
N GLU A 195 3.68 -10.02 -0.85
CA GLU A 195 4.94 -9.54 -0.31
C GLU A 195 5.33 -10.44 0.85
N ARG A 196 6.56 -10.97 0.83
CA ARG A 196 7.00 -11.99 1.78
C ARG A 196 7.01 -11.43 3.21
N GLY A 197 6.20 -12.03 4.08
CA GLY A 197 6.06 -11.64 5.49
C GLY A 197 4.94 -10.64 5.78
N ARG A 198 4.22 -10.17 4.76
CA ARG A 198 3.04 -9.32 4.93
C ARG A 198 1.74 -10.08 4.58
N PRO A 199 0.57 -9.52 4.94
CA PRO A 199 -0.70 -9.88 4.33
C PRO A 199 -0.67 -9.66 2.80
N GLY A 200 -0.66 -10.76 2.02
CA GLY A 200 -0.95 -10.70 0.58
C GLY A 200 -2.46 -10.56 0.34
N TYR A 201 -2.88 -10.07 -0.82
CA TYR A 201 -4.30 -9.88 -1.13
C TYR A 201 -4.70 -10.28 -2.55
N ILE A 202 -5.98 -10.64 -2.69
CA ILE A 202 -6.66 -10.83 -3.98
C ILE A 202 -7.59 -9.64 -4.20
N GLY A 203 -7.40 -8.93 -5.31
CA GLY A 203 -8.20 -7.80 -5.75
C GLY A 203 -9.27 -8.20 -6.76
N HIS A 204 -10.49 -7.67 -6.57
CA HIS A 204 -11.63 -7.83 -7.48
C HIS A 204 -12.41 -6.52 -7.66
N PRO A 205 -12.65 -6.06 -8.90
CA PRO A 205 -13.62 -4.99 -9.17
C PRO A 205 -15.06 -5.51 -9.03
N TYR A 206 -15.95 -4.66 -8.53
CA TYR A 206 -17.38 -4.90 -8.47
C TYR A 206 -18.17 -3.57 -8.50
N MET A 207 -19.48 -3.68 -8.71
CA MET A 207 -20.39 -2.53 -8.72
C MET A 207 -21.31 -2.60 -7.51
N ALA A 208 -21.42 -1.50 -6.75
CA ALA A 208 -22.40 -1.34 -5.67
C ALA A 208 -23.07 0.04 -5.78
N HIS A 209 -24.40 0.08 -5.67
CA HIS A 209 -25.21 1.31 -5.80
C HIS A 209 -24.91 2.20 -7.03
N GLY A 210 -24.41 1.62 -8.12
CA GLY A 210 -24.05 2.35 -9.36
C GLY A 210 -22.63 2.92 -9.40
N TYR A 211 -21.81 2.65 -8.38
CA TYR A 211 -20.39 3.02 -8.33
C TYR A 211 -19.50 1.77 -8.45
N GLU A 212 -18.37 1.92 -9.13
CA GLU A 212 -17.32 0.90 -9.20
C GLU A 212 -16.44 0.96 -7.96
N PHE A 213 -16.12 -0.20 -7.40
CA PHE A 213 -15.25 -0.38 -6.23
C PHE A 213 -14.33 -1.58 -6.46
N ASN A 214 -13.12 -1.53 -5.91
CA ASN A 214 -12.20 -2.66 -5.86
C ASN A 214 -12.14 -3.18 -4.42
N ARG A 215 -12.48 -4.46 -4.22
CA ARG A 215 -12.29 -5.18 -2.95
C ARG A 215 -10.92 -5.85 -2.98
N ARG A 216 -10.05 -5.55 -2.01
CA ARG A 216 -8.84 -6.32 -1.72
C ARG A 216 -9.11 -7.22 -0.52
N THR A 217 -9.21 -8.53 -0.74
CA THR A 217 -9.27 -9.52 0.34
C THR A 217 -7.86 -9.91 0.73
N TYR A 218 -7.42 -9.47 1.90
CA TYR A 218 -6.12 -9.79 2.47
C TYR A 218 -6.18 -11.14 3.20
N TYR A 219 -5.13 -11.96 3.06
CA TYR A 219 -5.00 -13.25 3.72
C TYR A 219 -3.71 -13.29 4.56
N TYR A 220 -3.85 -13.56 5.86
CA TYR A 220 -2.72 -13.62 6.78
C TYR A 220 -3.00 -14.55 7.98
N ASN A 221 -2.06 -15.44 8.30
CA ASN A 221 -2.14 -16.36 9.45
C ASN A 221 -3.48 -17.13 9.57
N GLY A 222 -4.02 -17.62 8.44
CA GLY A 222 -5.29 -18.36 8.41
C GLY A 222 -6.54 -17.51 8.57
N ARG A 223 -6.45 -16.19 8.46
CA ARG A 223 -7.58 -15.25 8.50
C ARG A 223 -7.65 -14.46 7.21
N ALA A 224 -8.87 -14.15 6.78
CA ALA A 224 -9.15 -13.21 5.71
C ALA A 224 -9.76 -11.92 6.29
N TYR A 225 -9.45 -10.77 5.70
CA TYR A 225 -10.14 -9.50 5.96
C TYR A 225 -10.18 -8.65 4.69
N ASP A 226 -11.25 -7.88 4.50
CA ASP A 226 -11.45 -7.07 3.30
C ASP A 226 -11.10 -5.60 3.53
N ARG A 227 -10.54 -4.98 2.49
CA ARG A 227 -10.43 -3.54 2.31
C ARG A 227 -11.04 -3.15 0.98
N PHE A 228 -11.45 -1.90 0.87
CA PHE A 228 -12.23 -1.42 -0.25
C PHE A 228 -11.68 -0.10 -0.74
N TYR A 229 -11.73 0.10 -2.05
CA TYR A 229 -11.14 1.26 -2.72
C TYR A 229 -12.04 1.70 -3.86
N ARG A 230 -12.03 2.99 -4.17
CA ARG A 230 -12.61 3.57 -5.38
C ARG A 230 -11.52 3.65 -6.46
N PRO A 231 -11.73 3.08 -7.67
CA PRO A 231 -10.87 3.36 -8.81
C PRO A 231 -10.89 4.84 -9.16
N TYR A 232 -9.73 5.39 -9.51
CA TYR A 232 -9.58 6.80 -9.86
C TYR A 232 -8.49 7.03 -10.91
N GLY A 233 -8.79 7.83 -11.93
CA GLY A 233 -7.83 8.19 -12.97
C GLY A 233 -7.09 9.48 -12.62
N TYR A 234 -5.76 9.42 -12.44
CA TYR A 234 -4.93 10.59 -12.12
C TYR A 234 -3.64 10.59 -12.95
N HIS A 235 -3.40 11.67 -13.71
CA HIS A 235 -2.23 11.83 -14.60
C HIS A 235 -1.98 10.64 -15.56
N GLY A 236 -3.04 9.92 -15.96
CA GLY A 236 -2.96 8.73 -16.82
C GLY A 236 -2.82 7.40 -16.07
N TYR A 237 -2.68 7.41 -14.74
CA TYR A 237 -2.64 6.21 -13.90
C TYR A 237 -4.00 5.81 -13.34
N ALA A 238 -4.23 4.50 -13.22
CA ALA A 238 -5.27 3.94 -12.37
C ALA A 238 -4.76 3.86 -10.93
N LEU A 239 -5.34 4.69 -10.07
CA LEU A 239 -5.18 4.68 -8.63
C LEU A 239 -6.36 3.98 -7.96
N GLU A 240 -6.13 3.47 -6.76
CA GLU A 240 -7.15 2.92 -5.88
C GLU A 240 -7.16 3.74 -4.59
N VAL A 241 -8.23 4.49 -4.35
CA VAL A 241 -8.37 5.39 -3.19
C VAL A 241 -9.18 4.69 -2.10
N TYR A 242 -8.66 4.58 -0.88
CA TYR A 242 -9.34 3.85 0.20
C TYR A 242 -10.77 4.36 0.48
N ALA A 243 -11.68 3.43 0.77
CA ALA A 243 -13.06 3.66 1.14
C ALA A 243 -13.36 2.95 2.48
N PRO A 244 -13.69 3.69 3.56
CA PRO A 244 -14.07 3.11 4.85
C PRO A 244 -15.24 2.13 4.74
N VAL A 245 -15.19 1.04 5.52
CA VAL A 245 -16.25 0.01 5.59
C VAL A 245 -17.43 0.40 6.49
N ARG A 246 -17.23 1.42 7.31
CA ARG A 246 -18.16 1.90 8.34
C ARG A 246 -17.96 3.40 8.53
N TYR A 247 -18.98 4.07 9.05
CA TYR A 247 -18.89 5.47 9.48
C TYR A 247 -19.47 5.64 10.87
N TYR A 248 -18.74 6.36 11.72
CA TYR A 248 -19.07 6.59 13.11
C TYR A 248 -20.18 7.66 13.26
N PRO A 249 -20.89 7.72 14.40
CA PRO A 249 -21.80 8.85 14.65
C PRO A 249 -21.01 10.17 14.75
N VAL A 250 -21.61 11.29 14.33
CA VAL A 250 -20.97 12.62 14.36
C VAL A 250 -20.45 13.02 15.76
N GLY A 251 -21.08 12.52 16.83
CA GLY A 251 -20.60 12.72 18.20
C GLY A 251 -19.28 12.00 18.51
N PHE A 252 -19.00 10.88 17.83
CA PHE A 252 -17.71 10.19 17.92
C PHE A 252 -16.64 10.92 17.10
N TYR A 253 -16.94 11.35 15.87
CA TYR A 253 -16.01 12.18 15.10
C TYR A 253 -15.66 13.48 15.84
N GLY A 254 -16.61 14.14 16.49
CA GLY A 254 -16.33 15.30 17.35
C GLY A 254 -15.41 14.97 18.54
N TRP A 255 -15.62 13.82 19.21
CA TRP A 255 -14.77 13.36 20.31
C TRP A 255 -13.40 12.83 19.86
N ALA A 256 -13.28 12.38 18.62
CA ALA A 256 -12.03 11.94 17.97
C ALA A 256 -11.23 13.09 17.33
N TYR A 257 -11.89 14.21 16.99
CA TYR A 257 -11.26 15.37 16.35
C TYR A 257 -10.78 16.42 17.36
N HIS A 258 -11.54 16.68 18.43
CA HIS A 258 -11.20 17.74 19.38
C HIS A 258 -10.24 17.28 20.50
N PRO A 259 -9.42 18.18 21.06
CA PRO A 259 -8.67 17.92 22.29
C PRO A 259 -9.58 17.49 23.45
N TRP A 260 -9.06 16.61 24.32
CA TRP A 260 -9.77 16.17 25.50
C TRP A 260 -9.67 17.20 26.64
N ALA A 261 -10.71 17.27 27.48
CA ALA A 261 -10.79 18.22 28.60
C ALA A 261 -9.68 18.02 29.66
N ALA A 262 -9.04 16.85 29.68
CA ALA A 262 -7.81 16.58 30.41
C ALA A 262 -6.91 15.65 29.57
N PRO A 263 -5.58 15.87 29.49
CA PRO A 263 -4.67 14.97 28.80
C PRO A 263 -4.65 13.57 29.43
N ALA A 264 -4.66 12.54 28.59
CA ALA A 264 -4.70 11.15 29.01
C ALA A 264 -3.30 10.56 29.21
N VAL A 265 -3.06 9.85 30.32
CA VAL A 265 -1.88 8.97 30.51
C VAL A 265 -2.30 7.55 30.14
N TYR A 266 -1.96 7.08 28.94
CA TYR A 266 -2.40 5.76 28.46
C TYR A 266 -1.35 4.66 28.71
N GLY A 267 -1.68 3.71 29.57
CA GLY A 267 -0.82 2.55 29.88
C GLY A 267 -1.10 1.30 29.03
N GLY A 268 -2.20 1.28 28.27
CA GLY A 268 -2.71 0.09 27.58
C GLY A 268 -1.99 -0.29 26.26
N TRP A 269 -0.75 0.14 26.05
CA TRP A 269 -0.01 -0.11 24.80
C TRP A 269 0.49 -1.55 24.68
N GLY A 270 0.97 -2.16 25.77
CA GLY A 270 1.49 -3.54 25.80
C GLY A 270 2.80 -3.80 25.04
N PHE A 271 3.14 -3.00 24.02
CA PHE A 271 4.28 -3.25 23.12
C PHE A 271 5.66 -3.18 23.80
N ALA A 272 5.77 -2.64 25.02
CA ALA A 272 7.03 -2.66 25.78
C ALA A 272 7.57 -4.08 26.05
N ALA A 273 6.72 -5.12 25.95
CA ALA A 273 7.10 -6.53 26.03
C ALA A 273 7.17 -7.23 24.65
N ALA A 274 6.93 -6.51 23.54
CA ALA A 274 6.93 -7.07 22.19
C ALA A 274 8.32 -6.98 21.55
N PRO A 275 8.83 -8.04 20.88
CA PRO A 275 10.19 -8.04 20.32
C PRO A 275 10.49 -6.89 19.34
N TRP A 276 9.50 -6.45 18.56
CA TRP A 276 9.67 -5.34 17.62
C TRP A 276 10.06 -4.01 18.31
N TYR A 277 9.57 -3.77 19.53
CA TYR A 277 9.90 -2.57 20.29
C TYR A 277 11.33 -2.61 20.85
N GLY A 278 11.93 -3.80 20.99
CA GLY A 278 13.35 -3.95 21.26
C GLY A 278 14.26 -3.52 20.10
N VAL A 279 13.76 -3.56 18.86
CA VAL A 279 14.46 -3.06 17.66
C VAL A 279 14.19 -1.57 17.45
N TYR A 280 12.90 -1.18 17.47
CA TYR A 280 12.46 0.14 17.04
C TYR A 280 12.20 1.14 18.18
N GLY A 281 12.27 0.76 19.46
CA GLY A 281 12.02 1.67 20.60
C GLY A 281 13.04 2.81 20.79
N GLY A 282 14.20 2.72 20.11
CA GLY A 282 15.13 3.86 19.97
C GLY A 282 14.67 4.88 18.92
N TYR A 283 13.90 4.45 17.92
CA TYR A 283 13.35 5.31 16.87
C TYR A 283 11.98 5.87 17.27
N PHE A 284 11.06 5.01 17.68
CA PHE A 284 9.70 5.36 18.06
C PHE A 284 9.52 5.31 19.57
N GLN A 285 9.16 6.46 20.15
CA GLN A 285 8.74 6.57 21.54
C GLN A 285 7.29 7.12 21.56
N PRO A 286 6.37 6.50 22.30
CA PRO A 286 5.02 7.03 22.45
C PRO A 286 5.03 8.36 23.21
N TYR A 287 4.02 9.20 22.98
CA TYR A 287 3.80 10.39 23.79
C TYR A 287 3.52 9.97 25.25
N PRO A 288 4.08 10.69 26.25
CA PRO A 288 3.84 10.40 27.66
C PRO A 288 2.42 10.78 28.11
N VAL A 289 1.80 11.74 27.42
CA VAL A 289 0.41 12.19 27.60
C VAL A 289 -0.23 12.51 26.24
N TYR A 290 -1.53 12.25 26.12
CA TYR A 290 -2.31 12.50 24.91
C TYR A 290 -3.32 13.62 25.19
N ALA A 291 -3.05 14.83 24.71
CA ALA A 291 -3.96 15.97 24.82
C ALA A 291 -5.15 15.88 23.84
N SER A 292 -5.02 15.10 22.76
CA SER A 292 -6.04 14.84 21.76
C SER A 292 -6.00 13.37 21.31
N PRO A 293 -7.09 12.87 20.71
CA PRO A 293 -7.12 11.56 20.07
C PRO A 293 -6.14 11.44 18.89
N SER A 294 -5.92 12.51 18.13
CA SER A 294 -5.00 12.52 16.97
C SER A 294 -3.56 12.15 17.37
N LEU A 295 -3.11 12.58 18.55
CA LEU A 295 -1.81 12.17 19.12
C LEU A 295 -1.77 10.66 19.47
N TRP A 296 -2.89 10.10 19.94
CA TRP A 296 -2.98 8.67 20.29
C TRP A 296 -3.06 7.79 19.04
N LEU A 297 -3.85 8.22 18.04
CA LEU A 297 -4.00 7.56 16.75
C LEU A 297 -2.69 7.59 15.94
N THR A 298 -1.88 8.65 16.09
CA THR A 298 -0.50 8.70 15.55
C THR A 298 0.38 7.59 16.12
N ASP A 299 0.39 7.41 17.44
CA ASP A 299 1.19 6.37 18.08
C ASP A 299 0.63 4.96 17.83
N TYR A 300 -0.69 4.82 17.72
CA TYR A 300 -1.33 3.60 17.25
C TYR A 300 -0.83 3.24 15.85
N MET A 301 -0.91 4.17 14.90
CA MET A 301 -0.52 3.94 13.51
C MET A 301 0.97 3.59 13.37
N ILE A 302 1.86 4.36 14.00
CA ILE A 302 3.30 4.10 13.93
C ILE A 302 3.64 2.75 14.61
N SER A 303 3.00 2.41 15.74
CA SER A 303 3.22 1.11 16.39
C SER A 303 2.73 -0.08 15.58
N GLN A 304 1.58 0.01 14.88
CA GLN A 304 1.14 -1.07 13.98
C GLN A 304 2.07 -1.20 12.77
N THR A 305 2.51 -0.08 12.21
CA THR A 305 3.44 -0.02 11.06
C THR A 305 4.77 -0.69 11.40
N LEU A 306 5.38 -0.34 12.53
CA LEU A 306 6.66 -0.92 12.98
C LEU A 306 6.52 -2.39 13.42
N ALA A 307 5.38 -2.80 13.96
CA ALA A 307 5.11 -4.22 14.24
C ALA A 307 5.01 -5.06 12.95
N ALA A 308 4.38 -4.52 11.90
CA ALA A 308 4.31 -5.15 10.58
C ALA A 308 5.69 -5.22 9.91
N SER A 309 6.47 -4.13 9.95
CA SER A 309 7.86 -4.07 9.49
C SER A 309 8.73 -5.17 10.11
N TYR A 310 8.68 -5.33 11.44
CA TYR A 310 9.43 -6.39 12.13
C TYR A 310 9.01 -7.78 11.66
N ALA A 311 7.70 -8.04 11.50
CA ALA A 311 7.22 -9.33 10.98
C ALA A 311 7.73 -9.62 9.56
N ALA A 312 7.73 -8.61 8.68
CA ALA A 312 8.29 -8.72 7.33
C ALA A 312 9.81 -8.97 7.36
N ALA A 313 10.58 -8.23 8.16
CA ALA A 313 12.02 -8.41 8.31
C ALA A 313 12.37 -9.84 8.79
N GLN A 314 11.68 -10.34 9.83
CA GLN A 314 11.88 -11.70 10.33
C GLN A 314 11.53 -12.77 9.28
N ALA A 315 10.47 -12.58 8.48
CA ALA A 315 10.09 -13.52 7.42
C ALA A 315 11.08 -13.53 6.24
N ASN A 316 11.71 -12.40 5.93
CA ASN A 316 12.76 -12.28 4.91
C ASN A 316 14.16 -12.68 5.43
N ALA A 317 14.27 -13.04 6.73
CA ALA A 317 15.55 -13.27 7.41
C ALA A 317 16.52 -12.05 7.33
N ALA A 318 15.95 -10.85 7.22
CA ALA A 318 16.70 -9.60 7.21
C ALA A 318 17.30 -9.33 8.60
N GLN A 319 18.51 -8.75 8.63
CA GLN A 319 19.19 -8.44 9.87
C GLN A 319 18.65 -7.13 10.47
N ASN A 320 17.74 -7.26 11.43
CA ASN A 320 17.26 -6.15 12.27
C ASN A 320 18.43 -5.57 13.09
N ALA A 321 19.07 -4.53 12.57
CA ALA A 321 20.07 -3.75 13.28
C ALA A 321 19.44 -2.91 14.40
N ALA A 322 20.15 -2.72 15.51
CA ALA A 322 19.71 -1.82 16.57
C ALA A 322 19.75 -0.36 16.08
N TYR A 323 18.66 0.39 16.27
CA TYR A 323 18.62 1.79 15.86
C TYR A 323 19.57 2.67 16.67
N ALA A 324 20.41 3.45 15.98
CA ALA A 324 21.44 4.30 16.57
C ALA A 324 21.31 5.79 16.21
N GLY A 325 20.19 6.19 15.57
CA GLY A 325 19.90 7.58 15.25
C GLY A 325 19.13 8.32 16.35
N PRO A 326 18.79 9.61 16.13
CA PRO A 326 17.90 10.35 17.02
C PRO A 326 16.44 9.88 16.82
N PRO A 327 15.62 9.77 17.89
CA PRO A 327 14.22 9.35 17.76
C PRO A 327 13.41 10.25 16.82
N LEU A 328 12.28 9.70 16.35
CA LEU A 328 11.24 10.43 15.63
C LEU A 328 10.81 11.65 16.46
N SER A 329 11.13 12.85 15.98
CA SER A 329 11.09 14.06 16.80
C SER A 329 9.64 14.51 17.06
N PRO A 330 9.37 15.21 18.19
CA PRO A 330 8.01 15.65 18.55
C PRO A 330 7.34 16.49 17.45
N GLU A 331 8.11 17.28 16.71
CA GLU A 331 7.63 18.14 15.63
C GLU A 331 7.14 17.31 14.43
N VAL A 332 7.86 16.23 14.09
CA VAL A 332 7.44 15.30 13.03
C VAL A 332 6.24 14.46 13.49
N LYS A 333 6.21 14.02 14.75
CA LYS A 333 5.02 13.36 15.32
C LYS A 333 3.80 14.30 15.36
N GLN A 334 3.99 15.60 15.56
CA GLN A 334 2.90 16.58 15.53
C GLN A 334 2.38 16.77 14.11
N MET A 335 3.24 16.91 13.09
CA MET A 335 2.81 17.00 11.70
C MET A 335 2.00 15.76 11.26
N VAL A 336 2.38 14.55 11.73
CA VAL A 336 1.59 13.33 11.51
C VAL A 336 0.26 13.37 12.26
N ALA A 337 0.22 13.88 13.49
CA ALA A 337 -1.04 14.05 14.22
C ALA A 337 -1.98 15.07 13.55
N ASP A 338 -1.44 16.12 12.96
CA ASP A 338 -2.20 17.11 12.18
C ASP A 338 -2.77 16.49 10.89
N GLU A 339 -2.06 15.55 10.26
CA GLU A 339 -2.57 14.76 9.13
C GLU A 339 -3.67 13.79 9.55
N VAL A 340 -3.44 13.00 10.60
CA VAL A 340 -4.47 12.12 11.17
C VAL A 340 -5.73 12.92 11.54
N GLN A 341 -5.59 14.15 12.02
CA GLN A 341 -6.71 15.04 12.30
C GLN A 341 -7.40 15.57 11.02
N ARG A 342 -6.68 15.76 9.91
CA ARG A 342 -7.25 16.02 8.57
C ARG A 342 -8.00 14.80 8.02
N GLU A 343 -7.51 13.59 8.25
CA GLU A 343 -8.17 12.34 7.85
C GLU A 343 -9.49 12.11 8.62
N ILE A 344 -9.51 12.36 9.94
CA ILE A 344 -10.74 12.27 10.75
C ILE A 344 -11.80 13.28 10.28
N ALA A 345 -11.39 14.50 9.90
CA ALA A 345 -12.32 15.51 9.36
C ALA A 345 -12.88 15.11 7.98
N LEU A 346 -12.05 14.49 7.14
CA LEU A 346 -12.44 13.93 5.85
C LEU A 346 -13.43 12.77 6.02
N GLU A 347 -13.14 11.80 6.89
CA GLU A 347 -14.01 10.64 7.12
C GLU A 347 -15.39 11.05 7.68
N ASN A 348 -15.43 12.09 8.52
CA ASN A 348 -16.69 12.70 8.99
C ASN A 348 -17.49 13.37 7.87
N ALA A 349 -16.85 13.89 6.81
CA ALA A 349 -17.53 14.41 5.63
C ALA A 349 -18.01 13.28 4.70
N GLU A 350 -17.20 12.22 4.53
CA GLU A 350 -17.58 10.99 3.83
C GLU A 350 -18.78 10.30 4.51
N ALA A 351 -18.84 10.32 5.85
CA ALA A 351 -19.97 9.81 6.63
C ALA A 351 -21.30 10.50 6.30
N ALA A 352 -21.28 11.82 6.08
CA ALA A 352 -22.45 12.58 5.68
C ALA A 352 -22.92 12.23 4.25
N GLN A 353 -21.98 11.96 3.33
CA GLN A 353 -22.29 11.47 1.98
C GLN A 353 -22.91 10.07 2.04
N ASN A 354 -22.35 9.16 2.84
CA ASN A 354 -22.87 7.81 3.04
C ASN A 354 -24.31 7.82 3.61
N ALA A 355 -24.57 8.70 4.59
CA ALA A 355 -25.92 8.94 5.13
C ALA A 355 -26.90 9.49 4.08
N ALA A 356 -26.41 10.27 3.11
CA ALA A 356 -27.17 10.74 1.94
C ALA A 356 -27.26 9.70 0.79
N GLN A 357 -26.81 8.46 1.02
CA GLN A 357 -26.75 7.37 0.03
C GLN A 357 -25.85 7.70 -1.20
N GLN A 358 -24.78 8.45 -0.95
CA GLN A 358 -23.75 8.81 -1.93
C GLN A 358 -22.42 8.15 -1.54
N ALA A 359 -21.70 7.58 -2.51
CA ALA A 359 -20.39 7.00 -2.28
C ALA A 359 -19.28 8.08 -2.37
N PRO A 360 -18.30 8.11 -1.45
CA PRO A 360 -17.23 9.12 -1.42
C PRO A 360 -16.58 9.39 -2.76
N ASP A 361 -16.39 10.66 -3.11
CA ASP A 361 -15.62 11.02 -4.31
C ASP A 361 -14.12 10.74 -4.08
N PRO A 362 -13.49 9.80 -4.81
CA PRO A 362 -12.05 9.53 -4.68
C PRO A 362 -11.17 10.74 -4.97
N ALA A 363 -11.62 11.72 -5.77
CA ALA A 363 -10.88 12.97 -5.96
C ALA A 363 -10.73 13.76 -4.65
N SER A 364 -11.66 13.59 -3.71
CA SER A 364 -11.68 14.27 -2.41
C SER A 364 -10.91 13.54 -1.29
N SER A 365 -10.52 12.28 -1.49
CA SER A 365 -9.98 11.42 -0.41
C SER A 365 -8.72 10.62 -0.76
N GLY A 366 -8.09 10.88 -1.91
CA GLY A 366 -6.77 10.39 -2.30
C GLY A 366 -5.77 11.52 -2.61
N ILE A 367 -4.66 11.18 -3.28
CA ILE A 367 -3.57 12.14 -3.56
C ILE A 367 -4.01 13.33 -4.42
N ALA A 368 -5.10 13.20 -5.17
CA ALA A 368 -5.68 14.29 -5.94
C ALA A 368 -6.11 15.46 -5.06
N ARG A 369 -6.64 15.21 -3.85
CA ARG A 369 -6.90 16.27 -2.86
C ARG A 369 -5.60 16.84 -2.30
N ILE A 370 -4.68 15.96 -1.91
CA ILE A 370 -3.38 16.31 -1.29
C ILE A 370 -2.55 17.26 -2.16
N PHE A 371 -2.69 17.17 -3.49
CA PHE A 371 -2.02 18.05 -4.44
C PHE A 371 -2.87 19.23 -4.94
N SER A 372 -4.10 19.41 -4.45
CA SER A 372 -5.02 20.47 -4.90
C SER A 372 -5.57 21.39 -3.80
N ASP A 373 -5.57 21.01 -2.52
CA ASP A 373 -6.02 21.89 -1.43
C ASP A 373 -4.96 22.92 -0.97
N GLY A 374 -3.71 22.77 -1.43
CA GLY A 374 -2.63 23.73 -1.25
C GLY A 374 -1.86 23.60 0.07
N ALA A 375 -2.14 22.60 0.89
CA ALA A 375 -1.40 22.32 2.11
C ALA A 375 -0.17 21.41 1.88
N PRO A 376 0.90 21.53 2.69
CA PRO A 376 1.91 20.48 2.81
C PRO A 376 1.35 19.31 3.61
N HIS A 377 1.37 18.12 3.03
CA HIS A 377 0.89 16.88 3.63
C HIS A 377 2.06 15.98 4.03
N VAL A 378 1.87 15.15 5.06
CA VAL A 378 2.87 14.15 5.46
C VAL A 378 2.35 12.73 5.27
N PHE A 379 3.26 11.83 4.89
CA PHE A 379 2.98 10.41 4.76
C PHE A 379 3.86 9.61 5.72
N VAL A 380 3.26 8.63 6.39
CA VAL A 380 3.99 7.56 7.08
C VAL A 380 4.04 6.34 6.16
N ALA A 381 5.24 5.87 5.83
CA ALA A 381 5.41 4.75 4.94
C ALA A 381 4.86 3.45 5.56
N GLY A 382 3.96 2.76 4.85
CA GLY A 382 3.37 1.47 5.26
C GLY A 382 4.03 0.22 4.69
N ARG A 383 4.99 0.42 3.79
CA ARG A 383 5.86 -0.59 3.20
C ARG A 383 7.16 0.09 2.72
N GLU A 384 8.12 -0.73 2.34
CA GLU A 384 9.33 -0.28 1.66
C GLU A 384 9.04 0.16 0.22
N VAL A 385 9.63 1.29 -0.17
CA VAL A 385 9.62 1.85 -1.53
C VAL A 385 11.04 2.26 -1.90
N ASP A 386 11.62 1.61 -2.90
CA ASP A 386 12.87 2.05 -3.54
C ASP A 386 12.64 3.39 -4.26
N VAL A 387 13.50 4.38 -4.03
CA VAL A 387 13.43 5.72 -4.64
C VAL A 387 14.82 6.20 -5.06
N VAL A 388 14.84 7.21 -5.94
CA VAL A 388 16.07 7.86 -6.41
C VAL A 388 16.15 9.27 -5.84
N ASP A 389 17.34 9.64 -5.35
CA ASP A 389 17.62 10.98 -4.83
C ASP A 389 18.03 11.96 -5.94
N ALA A 390 18.14 13.25 -5.59
CA ALA A 390 18.53 14.31 -6.52
C ALA A 390 19.95 14.15 -7.14
N ASN A 391 20.76 13.20 -6.68
CA ASN A 391 22.08 12.87 -7.24
C ASN A 391 22.03 11.65 -8.19
N GLY A 392 20.86 11.03 -8.37
CA GLY A 392 20.70 9.77 -9.08
C GLY A 392 21.07 8.53 -8.24
N ALA A 393 21.39 8.71 -6.95
CA ALA A 393 21.71 7.63 -6.03
C ALA A 393 20.42 7.02 -5.47
N GLU A 394 20.46 5.72 -5.19
CA GLU A 394 19.29 4.98 -4.75
C GLU A 394 19.25 4.83 -3.22
N CYS A 395 18.04 4.90 -2.66
CA CYS A 395 17.77 4.66 -1.25
C CYS A 395 16.33 4.20 -1.04
N ALA A 396 16.04 3.63 0.13
CA ALA A 396 14.68 3.18 0.45
C ALA A 396 13.91 4.22 1.28
N ILE A 397 12.59 4.24 1.19
CA ILE A 397 11.71 4.77 2.22
C ILE A 397 11.03 3.55 2.86
N THR A 398 11.34 3.22 4.11
CA THR A 398 10.86 1.99 4.77
C THR A 398 9.86 2.29 5.88
N ASP A 399 9.09 1.27 6.28
CA ASP A 399 8.01 1.34 7.27
C ASP A 399 8.25 2.30 8.46
N GLY A 400 7.34 3.24 8.68
CA GLY A 400 7.45 4.20 9.78
C GLY A 400 8.44 5.35 9.55
N ASP A 401 9.11 5.41 8.39
CA ASP A 401 9.69 6.65 7.88
C ASP A 401 8.58 7.66 7.57
N VAL A 402 8.93 8.94 7.63
CA VAL A 402 7.98 10.05 7.41
C VAL A 402 8.51 10.96 6.31
N VAL A 403 7.68 11.21 5.30
CA VAL A 403 7.98 12.12 4.18
C VAL A 403 6.92 13.22 4.07
N GLN A 404 7.27 14.35 3.45
CA GLN A 404 6.37 15.51 3.29
C GLN A 404 6.31 15.97 1.83
N THR A 405 5.11 16.27 1.31
CA THR A 405 4.95 16.88 -0.02
C THR A 405 5.56 18.27 -0.06
N THR A 406 6.35 18.57 -1.10
CA THR A 406 6.99 19.89 -1.26
C THR A 406 6.20 20.80 -2.20
N MET A 407 5.77 20.26 -3.33
CA MET A 407 4.98 20.92 -4.37
C MET A 407 4.05 19.88 -5.03
N PRO A 408 2.90 20.30 -5.59
CA PRO A 408 2.12 19.47 -6.51
C PRO A 408 2.98 18.99 -7.70
N PRO A 409 2.77 17.76 -8.20
CA PRO A 409 3.37 17.29 -9.44
C PRO A 409 2.89 18.15 -10.63
N GLY A 410 3.76 18.33 -11.63
CA GLY A 410 3.36 18.94 -12.91
C GLY A 410 2.28 18.11 -13.62
N PRO A 411 1.48 18.70 -14.54
CA PRO A 411 0.28 18.05 -15.09
C PRO A 411 0.50 16.76 -15.88
N GLN A 412 1.75 16.37 -16.16
CA GLN A 412 2.16 15.13 -16.83
C GLN A 412 3.21 14.36 -16.02
N ASP A 413 3.56 14.83 -14.81
CA ASP A 413 4.57 14.20 -13.98
C ASP A 413 4.00 12.92 -13.37
N THR A 414 4.82 11.88 -13.35
CA THR A 414 4.48 10.53 -12.89
C THR A 414 4.94 10.24 -11.45
N THR A 415 5.65 11.19 -10.87
CA THR A 415 6.17 11.19 -9.50
C THR A 415 5.89 12.55 -8.86
N ALA A 416 5.91 12.62 -7.53
CA ALA A 416 5.94 13.90 -6.81
C ALA A 416 7.19 13.98 -5.92
N ASN A 417 7.70 15.21 -5.76
CA ASN A 417 8.88 15.48 -4.94
C ASN A 417 8.50 15.60 -3.46
N VAL A 418 9.17 14.82 -2.62
CA VAL A 418 8.99 14.83 -1.16
C VAL A 418 10.31 15.06 -0.43
N VAL A 419 10.21 15.65 0.76
CA VAL A 419 11.32 15.73 1.73
C VAL A 419 11.19 14.60 2.76
N VAL A 420 12.31 13.93 3.05
CA VAL A 420 12.39 12.91 4.11
C VAL A 420 12.49 13.60 5.48
N LEU A 421 11.39 13.63 6.24
CA LEU A 421 11.35 14.18 7.60
C LEU A 421 11.96 13.23 8.63
N SER A 422 11.76 11.92 8.47
CA SER A 422 12.33 10.92 9.37
C SER A 422 12.65 9.62 8.64
N SER A 423 13.71 8.95 9.10
CA SER A 423 14.37 7.81 8.49
C SER A 423 15.00 6.92 9.57
N LYS A 424 14.94 5.60 9.42
CA LYS A 424 15.60 4.64 10.33
C LYS A 424 17.05 4.33 9.92
N GLY A 425 17.46 4.74 8.72
CA GLY A 425 18.83 4.73 8.22
C GLY A 425 19.26 3.40 7.57
N GLY A 426 20.56 3.13 7.54
CA GLY A 426 21.09 1.93 6.88
C GLY A 426 21.04 2.05 5.35
N GLN A 427 19.99 1.53 4.72
CA GLN A 427 19.69 1.75 3.28
C GLN A 427 18.60 2.81 3.06
N ASP A 428 17.94 3.26 4.14
CA ASP A 428 16.93 4.32 4.04
C ASP A 428 17.54 5.64 3.55
N CYS A 429 16.73 6.42 2.85
CA CYS A 429 17.07 7.78 2.43
C CYS A 429 17.39 8.66 3.64
N ARG A 430 18.37 9.55 3.48
CA ARG A 430 18.81 10.44 4.56
C ARG A 430 17.70 11.43 4.93
N ARG A 431 17.56 11.74 6.23
CA ARG A 431 16.73 12.88 6.68
C ARG A 431 17.15 14.15 5.93
N SER A 432 16.17 14.95 5.51
CA SER A 432 16.29 16.12 4.64
C SER A 432 16.75 15.86 3.20
N ALA A 433 16.82 14.60 2.74
CA ALA A 433 16.89 14.32 1.31
C ALA A 433 15.60 14.75 0.59
N ASN A 434 15.75 15.22 -0.65
CA ASN A 434 14.64 15.37 -1.59
C ASN A 434 14.66 14.15 -2.52
N VAL A 435 13.53 13.47 -2.64
CA VAL A 435 13.37 12.25 -3.44
C VAL A 435 12.06 12.31 -4.24
N ALA A 436 12.05 11.65 -5.41
CA ALA A 436 10.85 11.53 -6.24
C ALA A 436 10.14 10.20 -5.94
N ILE A 437 8.87 10.24 -5.54
CA ILE A 437 8.07 9.04 -5.27
C ILE A 437 6.97 8.91 -6.32
N GLY A 438 6.77 7.69 -6.84
CA GLY A 438 5.68 7.37 -7.77
C GLY A 438 4.31 7.70 -7.18
N LEU A 439 3.43 8.30 -7.99
CA LEU A 439 2.10 8.74 -7.55
C LEU A 439 1.25 7.58 -6.99
N ASP A 440 1.45 6.37 -7.50
CA ASP A 440 0.78 5.16 -7.02
C ASP A 440 1.31 4.68 -5.66
N GLU A 441 2.61 4.80 -5.36
CA GLU A 441 3.15 4.53 -4.02
C GLU A 441 2.65 5.58 -3.02
N LEU A 442 2.55 6.86 -3.40
CA LEU A 442 1.99 7.91 -2.53
C LEU A 442 0.51 7.68 -2.25
N GLN A 443 -0.27 7.19 -3.22
CA GLN A 443 -1.65 6.77 -2.95
C GLN A 443 -1.70 5.56 -2.01
N GLU A 444 -0.76 4.63 -2.10
CA GLU A 444 -0.72 3.47 -1.19
C GLU A 444 -0.22 3.85 0.22
N MET A 445 0.62 4.88 0.36
CA MET A 445 0.93 5.51 1.65
C MET A 445 -0.29 6.25 2.24
N SER A 446 -1.02 6.99 1.42
CA SER A 446 -2.30 7.63 1.82
C SER A 446 -3.34 6.60 2.26
N ASN A 447 -3.46 5.49 1.53
CA ASN A 447 -4.32 4.37 1.90
C ASN A 447 -3.87 3.76 3.23
N HIS A 448 -2.57 3.47 3.42
CA HIS A 448 -2.03 2.91 4.66
C HIS A 448 -2.37 3.76 5.89
N MET A 449 -2.24 5.08 5.78
CA MET A 449 -2.61 6.00 6.86
C MET A 449 -4.11 5.90 7.16
N ARG A 450 -4.99 6.18 6.20
CA ARG A 450 -6.45 6.12 6.39
C ARG A 450 -6.93 4.74 6.86
N GLU A 451 -6.39 3.65 6.34
CA GLU A 451 -6.70 2.28 6.75
C GLU A 451 -6.30 1.98 8.20
N THR A 452 -5.25 2.62 8.69
CA THR A 452 -4.73 2.44 10.05
C THR A 452 -5.36 3.42 11.05
N VAL A 453 -5.78 4.60 10.59
CA VAL A 453 -6.64 5.53 11.35
C VAL A 453 -8.04 4.95 11.54
N ASP A 454 -8.65 4.34 10.52
CA ASP A 454 -9.92 3.58 10.64
C ASP A 454 -9.84 2.50 11.75
N GLN A 455 -8.78 1.67 11.72
CA GLN A 455 -8.53 0.67 12.78
C GLN A 455 -8.31 1.32 14.15
N GLY A 456 -7.54 2.40 14.20
CA GLY A 456 -7.30 3.16 15.43
C GLY A 456 -8.59 3.74 16.00
N MET A 457 -9.51 4.20 15.17
CA MET A 457 -10.84 4.71 15.54
C MET A 457 -11.73 3.60 16.13
N GLN A 458 -11.62 2.36 15.63
CA GLN A 458 -12.29 1.20 16.22
C GLN A 458 -11.73 0.85 17.60
N GLU A 459 -10.40 0.79 17.72
CA GLU A 459 -9.72 0.54 18.99
C GLU A 459 -9.99 1.64 20.02
N LEU A 460 -10.02 2.90 19.58
CA LEU A 460 -10.34 4.06 20.41
C LEU A 460 -11.81 4.02 20.89
N GLN A 461 -12.78 3.67 20.04
CA GLN A 461 -14.17 3.49 20.47
C GLN A 461 -14.33 2.31 21.44
N ALA A 462 -13.63 1.20 21.19
CA ALA A 462 -13.69 0.00 22.03
C ALA A 462 -13.02 0.18 23.41
N LYS A 463 -11.97 1.01 23.48
CA LYS A 463 -11.16 1.26 24.70
C LYS A 463 -11.46 2.59 25.39
N GLN A 464 -12.46 3.34 24.91
CA GLN A 464 -12.93 4.56 25.58
C GLN A 464 -13.21 4.27 27.08
N GLY A 465 -12.81 5.18 27.96
CA GLY A 465 -12.89 5.00 29.42
C GLY A 465 -11.94 3.95 30.04
N GLN A 466 -11.05 3.31 29.26
CA GLN A 466 -10.17 2.22 29.70
C GLN A 466 -8.69 2.54 29.52
N GLY A 467 -7.83 1.95 30.36
CA GLY A 467 -6.37 2.06 30.23
C GLY A 467 -5.78 3.47 30.38
N GLY A 468 -6.60 4.45 30.77
CA GLY A 468 -6.26 5.87 30.84
C GLY A 468 -6.93 6.75 29.77
N LEU A 469 -7.60 6.17 28.76
CA LEU A 469 -8.39 6.92 27.78
C LEU A 469 -9.62 7.56 28.45
N PRO A 470 -10.01 8.79 28.08
CA PRO A 470 -11.23 9.41 28.61
C PRO A 470 -12.49 8.63 28.21
N GLN A 471 -13.53 8.76 29.04
CA GLN A 471 -14.87 8.28 28.71
C GLN A 471 -15.46 9.16 27.59
N ALA A 472 -15.86 8.54 26.48
CA ALA A 472 -16.54 9.20 25.38
C ALA A 472 -17.99 9.57 25.76
N PRO A 473 -18.53 10.68 25.22
CA PRO A 473 -19.91 11.11 25.50
C PRO A 473 -20.94 10.14 24.89
N ALA A 474 -22.16 10.12 25.40
CA ALA A 474 -23.20 9.19 24.92
C ALA A 474 -23.49 9.30 23.40
N SER A 475 -23.32 10.50 22.81
CA SER A 475 -23.43 10.74 21.36
C SER A 475 -22.34 10.07 20.51
N ALA A 476 -21.25 9.62 21.14
CA ALA A 476 -20.13 8.92 20.52
C ALA A 476 -20.23 7.38 20.62
N LEU A 477 -21.20 6.87 21.40
CA LEU A 477 -21.36 5.44 21.70
C LEU A 477 -22.46 4.75 20.86
N ALA A 478 -23.06 5.46 19.91
CA ALA A 478 -23.96 4.82 18.94
C ALA A 478 -23.17 3.93 17.96
N THR A 479 -23.79 2.82 17.55
CA THR A 479 -23.20 1.86 16.61
C THR A 479 -22.80 2.57 15.30
N PRO A 480 -21.58 2.36 14.79
CA PRO A 480 -21.22 2.81 13.44
C PRO A 480 -22.18 2.27 12.38
N SER A 481 -22.48 3.09 11.38
CA SER A 481 -23.26 2.67 10.22
C SER A 481 -22.38 1.94 9.22
N THR A 482 -22.91 0.91 8.54
CA THR A 482 -22.22 0.25 7.44
C THR A 482 -22.08 1.23 6.26
N ALA A 483 -20.91 1.23 5.61
CA ALA A 483 -20.71 2.02 4.41
C ALA A 483 -21.34 1.32 3.18
N LEU A 484 -21.88 2.09 2.23
CA LEU A 484 -22.47 1.59 0.98
C LEU A 484 -21.58 0.56 0.27
N VAL A 485 -20.28 0.81 0.26
CA VAL A 485 -19.26 -0.06 -0.34
C VAL A 485 -19.30 -1.49 0.21
N ALA A 486 -19.58 -1.64 1.51
CA ALA A 486 -19.56 -2.92 2.20
C ALA A 486 -20.92 -3.66 2.21
N MET A 487 -22.00 -3.04 1.70
CA MET A 487 -23.34 -3.64 1.76
C MET A 487 -23.56 -4.73 0.69
N ASP A 488 -23.18 -4.45 -0.56
CA ASP A 488 -23.27 -5.40 -1.69
C ASP A 488 -21.90 -6.05 -2.03
N ALA A 489 -20.95 -6.02 -1.08
CA ALA A 489 -19.62 -6.60 -1.27
C ALA A 489 -19.71 -8.13 -1.49
N PRO A 490 -19.13 -8.68 -2.59
CA PRO A 490 -19.08 -10.12 -2.78
C PRO A 490 -18.23 -10.80 -1.69
N PRO A 491 -18.47 -12.08 -1.37
CA PRO A 491 -17.72 -12.78 -0.32
C PRO A 491 -16.23 -13.01 -0.70
N PRO A 492 -15.33 -13.08 0.29
CA PRO A 492 -13.96 -13.55 0.14
C PRO A 492 -13.81 -14.86 -0.65
N ASP A 493 -12.72 -14.98 -1.42
CA ASP A 493 -12.43 -16.15 -2.24
C ASP A 493 -12.16 -17.40 -1.36
N PRO A 494 -12.94 -18.49 -1.47
CA PRO A 494 -12.88 -19.62 -0.53
C PRO A 494 -11.55 -20.37 -0.46
N ASN A 495 -10.66 -20.19 -1.44
CA ASN A 495 -9.31 -20.75 -1.45
C ASN A 495 -8.21 -19.67 -1.59
N GLY A 496 -8.53 -18.37 -1.45
CA GLY A 496 -7.62 -17.29 -1.85
C GLY A 496 -6.24 -17.30 -1.18
N GLN A 497 -6.13 -17.74 0.09
CA GLN A 497 -4.82 -17.96 0.71
C GLN A 497 -3.95 -18.97 -0.07
N LYS A 498 -4.53 -20.08 -0.53
CA LYS A 498 -3.81 -21.11 -1.31
C LYS A 498 -3.48 -20.62 -2.72
N GLU A 499 -4.35 -19.81 -3.31
CA GLU A 499 -4.09 -19.16 -4.62
C GLU A 499 -2.87 -18.24 -4.50
N LEU A 500 -2.81 -17.38 -3.49
CA LEU A 500 -1.65 -16.53 -3.20
C LEU A 500 -0.37 -17.34 -2.87
N GLU A 501 -0.47 -18.40 -2.06
CA GLU A 501 0.67 -19.28 -1.73
C GLU A 501 1.23 -20.00 -2.96
N GLN A 502 0.37 -20.54 -3.83
CA GLN A 502 0.77 -21.16 -5.09
C GLN A 502 1.37 -20.13 -6.05
N GLN A 503 0.76 -18.96 -6.15
CA GLN A 503 1.19 -17.92 -7.06
C GLN A 503 2.54 -17.31 -6.66
N ALA A 504 2.79 -17.15 -5.36
CA ALA A 504 4.08 -16.75 -4.82
C ALA A 504 5.19 -17.75 -5.20
N GLN A 505 4.92 -19.06 -5.16
CA GLN A 505 5.86 -20.09 -5.61
C GLN A 505 6.09 -20.03 -7.13
N GLN A 506 5.04 -19.84 -7.92
CA GLN A 506 5.14 -19.72 -9.39
C GLN A 506 5.95 -18.49 -9.82
N SER A 507 5.91 -17.39 -9.07
CA SER A 507 6.72 -16.19 -9.37
C SER A 507 8.21 -16.49 -9.47
N GLU A 508 8.72 -17.43 -8.69
CA GLU A 508 10.15 -17.80 -8.68
C GLU A 508 10.55 -18.68 -9.87
N GLY A 509 9.58 -19.27 -10.58
CA GLY A 509 9.81 -19.91 -11.87
C GLY A 509 9.77 -18.88 -12.99
N ALA A 510 8.71 -18.07 -13.01
CA ALA A 510 8.50 -16.98 -13.98
C ALA A 510 9.69 -16.02 -14.05
N GLU A 511 10.19 -15.56 -12.90
CA GLU A 511 11.35 -14.67 -12.82
C GLU A 511 12.59 -15.28 -13.52
N LYS A 512 12.86 -16.57 -13.29
CA LYS A 512 14.02 -17.26 -13.88
C LYS A 512 13.87 -17.47 -15.39
N GLU A 513 12.65 -17.71 -15.87
CA GLU A 513 12.35 -17.78 -17.31
C GLU A 513 12.58 -16.44 -18.01
N VAL A 514 12.07 -15.33 -17.43
CA VAL A 514 12.24 -13.99 -18.01
C VAL A 514 13.70 -13.53 -17.93
N LEU A 515 14.38 -13.75 -16.79
CA LEU A 515 15.81 -13.47 -16.65
C LEU A 515 16.66 -14.23 -17.67
N ALA A 516 16.37 -15.50 -17.93
CA ALA A 516 17.06 -16.27 -18.97
C ALA A 516 16.81 -15.66 -20.37
N GLY A 517 15.54 -15.42 -20.74
CA GLY A 517 15.17 -14.87 -22.05
C GLY A 517 15.71 -13.45 -22.31
N ALA A 518 15.75 -12.60 -21.29
CA ALA A 518 16.30 -11.25 -21.38
C ALA A 518 17.83 -11.24 -21.60
N THR A 519 18.54 -12.31 -21.25
CA THR A 519 19.99 -12.44 -21.53
C THR A 519 20.33 -12.95 -22.93
N SER A 520 19.35 -13.46 -23.71
CA SER A 520 19.58 -13.94 -25.08
C SER A 520 19.47 -12.85 -26.16
N ASP A 521 18.61 -11.84 -26.00
CA ASP A 521 18.29 -10.84 -27.04
C ASP A 521 19.01 -9.49 -26.84
N GLY A 522 20.31 -9.55 -26.50
CA GLY A 522 21.16 -8.40 -26.19
C GLY A 522 21.45 -7.48 -27.39
N SER A 523 20.49 -6.66 -27.79
CA SER A 523 20.63 -5.66 -28.87
C SER A 523 21.66 -4.58 -28.53
N ALA A 524 22.46 -4.20 -29.53
CA ALA A 524 23.51 -3.19 -29.39
C ALA A 524 22.95 -1.75 -29.30
N PRO A 525 23.72 -0.78 -28.76
CA PRO A 525 23.32 0.63 -28.76
C PRO A 525 23.10 1.16 -30.19
N MET A 526 22.09 2.01 -30.37
CA MET A 526 21.77 2.60 -31.66
C MET A 526 22.90 3.53 -32.14
N ALA A 527 23.47 3.21 -33.30
CA ALA A 527 24.25 4.11 -34.13
C ALA A 527 23.51 4.34 -35.47
N GLU A 528 23.82 5.43 -36.14
CA GLU A 528 22.96 6.01 -37.18
C GLU A 528 23.03 5.29 -38.54
N ALA A 529 21.85 4.89 -39.04
CA ALA A 529 21.51 4.56 -40.44
C ALA A 529 22.55 3.83 -41.34
N ALA A 530 22.43 2.51 -41.44
CA ALA A 530 22.86 1.73 -42.62
C ALA A 530 21.91 0.54 -42.89
N ALA A 531 21.83 0.11 -44.16
CA ALA A 531 20.98 -1.00 -44.61
C ALA A 531 21.57 -2.39 -44.25
N PRO A 532 20.77 -3.47 -44.21
CA PRO A 532 21.15 -4.70 -43.51
C PRO A 532 22.13 -5.60 -44.30
N VAL A 533 22.96 -6.32 -43.55
CA VAL A 533 23.75 -7.47 -44.03
C VAL A 533 23.46 -8.67 -43.12
N ALA A 534 23.37 -9.87 -43.69
CA ALA A 534 22.89 -11.06 -42.98
C ALA A 534 23.91 -11.65 -41.99
N THR A 535 23.38 -12.37 -40.99
CA THR A 535 24.16 -13.27 -40.13
C THR A 535 24.84 -14.37 -40.93
N THR A 536 26.13 -14.58 -40.69
CA THR A 536 26.89 -15.74 -41.22
C THR A 536 27.64 -16.42 -40.08
N ASP A 537 27.53 -17.74 -39.98
CA ASP A 537 28.30 -18.54 -39.02
C ASP A 537 29.82 -18.30 -39.19
N VAL A 538 30.51 -18.07 -38.07
CA VAL A 538 31.93 -17.70 -38.09
C VAL A 538 32.80 -18.93 -38.33
N SER A 539 33.20 -19.12 -39.59
CA SER A 539 34.15 -20.15 -39.99
C SER A 539 35.58 -19.60 -40.10
N ILE A 540 36.50 -20.18 -39.34
CA ILE A 540 37.92 -19.84 -39.36
C ILE A 540 38.65 -20.80 -40.32
N ALA A 541 39.45 -20.25 -41.22
CA ALA A 541 40.09 -20.99 -42.30
C ALA A 541 41.61 -20.69 -42.38
N PRO A 542 42.45 -21.68 -42.77
CA PRO A 542 43.86 -21.45 -43.06
C PRO A 542 44.05 -20.31 -44.07
N GLY A 543 44.99 -19.41 -43.78
CA GLY A 543 45.31 -18.24 -44.60
C GLY A 543 44.73 -16.90 -44.14
N GLN A 544 43.70 -16.87 -43.27
CA GLN A 544 43.18 -15.64 -42.64
C GLN A 544 44.26 -14.93 -41.81
N SER A 545 44.18 -13.61 -41.63
CA SER A 545 45.14 -12.83 -40.83
C SER A 545 44.83 -12.86 -39.33
N THR A 546 45.78 -12.42 -38.51
CA THR A 546 45.58 -12.22 -37.05
C THR A 546 44.44 -11.27 -36.71
N ASP A 547 44.09 -10.34 -37.60
CA ASP A 547 43.09 -9.30 -37.32
C ASP A 547 41.71 -9.71 -37.87
N ASP A 548 41.65 -10.47 -38.97
CA ASP A 548 40.43 -11.17 -39.40
C ASP A 548 39.92 -12.09 -38.28
N VAL A 549 40.82 -12.90 -37.69
CA VAL A 549 40.47 -13.83 -36.61
C VAL A 549 40.05 -13.11 -35.32
N LYS A 550 40.59 -11.92 -35.02
CA LYS A 550 40.11 -11.08 -33.90
C LYS A 550 38.75 -10.44 -34.19
N GLY A 551 38.50 -10.00 -35.42
CA GLY A 551 37.19 -9.51 -35.84
C GLY A 551 36.12 -10.61 -35.77
N ALA A 552 36.52 -11.84 -36.07
CA ALA A 552 35.67 -13.03 -36.08
C ALA A 552 35.40 -13.62 -34.67
N LEU A 553 36.42 -13.70 -33.80
CA LEU A 553 36.34 -14.40 -32.49
C LEU A 553 36.46 -13.47 -31.27
N GLY A 554 36.66 -12.17 -31.47
CA GLY A 554 37.02 -11.23 -30.41
C GLY A 554 38.48 -11.34 -29.97
N ALA A 555 38.79 -10.82 -28.78
CA ALA A 555 40.14 -10.89 -28.23
C ALA A 555 40.44 -12.29 -27.63
N PRO A 556 41.60 -12.91 -27.93
CA PRO A 556 41.98 -14.20 -27.35
C PRO A 556 42.26 -14.10 -25.85
N THR A 557 41.91 -15.15 -25.11
CA THR A 557 42.15 -15.27 -23.65
C THR A 557 43.63 -15.39 -23.31
N ARG A 558 44.46 -15.88 -24.24
CA ARG A 558 45.92 -15.91 -24.11
C ARG A 558 46.60 -15.83 -25.48
N ILE A 559 47.73 -15.12 -25.54
CA ILE A 559 48.62 -15.07 -26.70
C ILE A 559 49.98 -15.66 -26.32
N VAL A 560 50.58 -16.44 -27.22
CA VAL A 560 51.96 -16.93 -27.12
C VAL A 560 52.67 -16.59 -28.44
N ASN A 561 53.74 -15.80 -28.38
CA ASN A 561 54.55 -15.41 -29.54
C ASN A 561 55.90 -16.16 -29.48
N LEU A 562 56.27 -16.80 -30.60
CA LEU A 562 57.49 -17.59 -30.81
C LEU A 562 58.28 -17.09 -32.03
N GLY A 563 58.24 -15.78 -32.29
CA GLY A 563 58.88 -15.15 -33.44
C GLY A 563 58.02 -15.24 -34.70
N THR A 564 58.43 -16.08 -35.67
CA THR A 564 57.67 -16.28 -36.92
C THR A 564 56.34 -17.00 -36.72
N LYS A 565 56.15 -17.68 -35.59
CA LYS A 565 54.91 -18.36 -35.18
C LYS A 565 54.27 -17.66 -33.98
N THR A 566 52.96 -17.46 -34.01
CA THR A 566 52.17 -16.92 -32.89
C THR A 566 50.92 -17.80 -32.68
N MET A 567 50.47 -17.96 -31.45
CA MET A 567 49.34 -18.83 -31.09
C MET A 567 48.37 -18.06 -30.21
N TYR A 568 47.10 -18.00 -30.63
CA TYR A 568 45.99 -17.39 -29.91
C TYR A 568 45.12 -18.50 -29.33
N PHE A 569 44.83 -18.40 -28.03
CA PHE A 569 43.91 -19.30 -27.34
C PHE A 569 42.61 -18.56 -27.10
N TYR A 570 41.50 -19.22 -27.42
CA TYR A 570 40.15 -18.85 -27.06
C TYR A 570 39.63 -19.87 -26.03
N LYS A 571 38.39 -19.73 -25.58
CA LYS A 571 37.82 -20.59 -24.52
C LYS A 571 37.86 -22.08 -24.88
N ASP A 572 37.48 -22.40 -26.11
CA ASP A 572 37.25 -23.77 -26.58
C ASP A 572 38.04 -24.10 -27.87
N MET A 573 39.04 -23.29 -28.26
CA MET A 573 39.82 -23.42 -29.51
C MET A 573 41.17 -22.67 -29.46
N LYS A 574 42.17 -23.14 -30.22
CA LYS A 574 43.53 -22.59 -30.33
C LYS A 574 43.94 -22.37 -31.80
N VAL A 575 44.05 -21.11 -32.20
CA VAL A 575 44.44 -20.72 -33.56
C VAL A 575 45.94 -20.44 -33.64
N THR A 576 46.64 -21.14 -34.52
CA THR A 576 48.08 -20.95 -34.80
C THR A 576 48.29 -20.16 -36.06
N PHE A 577 49.13 -19.13 -35.98
CA PHE A 577 49.57 -18.29 -37.09
C PHE A 577 51.05 -18.49 -37.37
N VAL A 578 51.44 -18.43 -38.65
CA VAL A 578 52.83 -18.26 -39.08
C VAL A 578 52.89 -17.07 -40.04
N ASN A 579 53.86 -16.17 -39.84
CA ASN A 579 54.00 -14.91 -40.59
C ASN A 579 52.68 -14.11 -40.68
N GLY A 580 51.91 -14.08 -39.58
CA GLY A 580 50.63 -13.36 -39.48
C GLY A 580 49.40 -14.06 -40.05
N LYS A 581 49.53 -15.26 -40.66
CA LYS A 581 48.41 -16.00 -41.27
C LYS A 581 48.12 -17.32 -40.57
N VAL A 582 46.84 -17.70 -40.44
CA VAL A 582 46.40 -18.98 -39.85
C VAL A 582 47.02 -20.16 -40.61
N THR A 583 47.66 -21.08 -39.89
CA THR A 583 48.21 -22.33 -40.42
C THR A 583 47.70 -23.58 -39.71
N ASN A 584 47.18 -23.48 -38.48
CA ASN A 584 46.53 -24.59 -37.80
C ASN A 584 45.43 -24.10 -36.84
N ILE A 585 44.43 -24.95 -36.60
CA ILE A 585 43.31 -24.73 -35.70
C ILE A 585 43.14 -26.04 -34.91
N GLU A 586 43.18 -25.98 -33.58
CA GLU A 586 43.20 -27.13 -32.66
C GLU A 586 42.34 -26.89 -31.41
#